data_AF-A0A2R6EG79-F1
#
_entry.id   AF-A0A2R6EG79-F1
#
_cell.length_a   1.000
_cell.length_b   1.000
_cell.length_c   1.000
_cell.angle_alpha   90.00
_cell.angle_beta   90.00
_cell.angle_gamma   90.00
#
_symmetry.space_group_name_H-M   'P 1'
#
loop_
_entity.id
_entity.type
_entity.pdbx_description
1 polymer ?
#
loop_
_entity_poly.entity_id
_entity_poly.type
_entity_poly.pdbx_seq_one_letter_code
_entity_poly.pdbx_strand_id
1 'polypeptide(L)'
;MSYECEDCGASFETLSRLRLHGCPPDQPADTTVSDEDGLSEEPPSEGSSLDRQELERDYPAVVGDLPDIYDDAREGNVSALYRAIAEYERVLSNVARGDAPGGEDLLHDLRFAYYEPFAAGLDTAAQTAGWDVLVEFATAYNPREQDEFPEVGHVIANALGRSVIRTRRTDSVDAIPADALAFLGAIPEYVDEFHVAYEESYTYGWGIGHSKHSVADHLLALAEAEPKFVKITLNTAFYVDQHAAIDAFETIVTDEDIASGTRSTLGMETDLTEFYFQAVADLETEELLGPHAPPYWDEDDALTRVIDVDTDVKQRIRELAYETGVTESLSNDWTLQDFEQLRFRSL
;
A
#
# COMPACT_ATOMS: atom_id res chain seq x y z
N MET A 1 -13.83 -3.44 24.13
CA MET A 1 -13.63 -2.19 24.88
C MET A 1 -14.67 -1.19 24.39
N SER A 2 -14.97 -0.11 25.12
CA SER A 2 -15.89 0.95 24.65
C SER A 2 -15.08 2.19 24.28
N TYR A 3 -15.35 2.76 23.11
CA TYR A 3 -14.69 3.95 22.56
C TYR A 3 -15.53 5.18 22.84
N GLU A 4 -14.97 6.25 23.39
CA GLU A 4 -15.72 7.46 23.70
C GLU A 4 -15.35 8.59 22.74
N CYS A 5 -16.35 9.26 22.19
CA CYS A 5 -16.16 10.51 21.44
C CYS A 5 -15.78 11.63 22.40
N GLU A 6 -14.66 12.32 22.15
CA GLU A 6 -14.17 13.37 23.03
C GLU A 6 -15.05 14.63 22.98
N ASP A 7 -15.72 14.89 21.86
CA ASP A 7 -16.59 16.05 21.68
C ASP A 7 -17.94 15.92 22.40
N CYS A 8 -18.55 14.72 22.40
CA CYS A 8 -19.91 14.52 22.90
C CYS A 8 -20.04 13.48 24.03
N GLY A 9 -18.97 12.76 24.35
CA GLY A 9 -18.93 11.72 25.39
C GLY A 9 -19.70 10.44 25.05
N ALA A 10 -20.12 10.25 23.80
CA ALA A 10 -20.84 9.04 23.38
C ALA A 10 -19.92 7.83 23.32
N SER A 11 -20.34 6.70 23.89
CA SER A 11 -19.58 5.44 23.87
C SER A 11 -20.02 4.51 22.72
N PHE A 12 -19.06 3.90 22.03
CA PHE A 12 -19.24 3.00 20.89
C PHE A 12 -18.54 1.67 21.12
N GLU A 13 -19.05 0.60 20.51
CA GLU A 13 -18.47 -0.75 20.63
C GLU A 13 -17.33 -1.01 19.64
N THR A 14 -17.21 -0.20 18.59
CA THR A 14 -16.17 -0.34 17.54
C THR A 14 -15.66 1.04 17.12
N LEU A 15 -14.39 1.12 16.70
CA LEU A 15 -13.82 2.33 16.11
C LEU A 15 -14.61 2.85 14.91
N SER A 16 -15.03 1.97 14.01
CA SER A 16 -15.75 2.39 12.80
C SER A 16 -17.02 3.15 13.14
N ARG A 17 -17.71 2.76 14.22
CA ARG A 17 -18.89 3.48 14.73
C ARG A 17 -18.52 4.82 15.36
N LEU A 18 -17.39 4.91 16.05
CA LEU A 18 -16.89 6.18 16.58
C LEU A 18 -16.51 7.13 15.42
N ARG A 19 -15.79 6.67 14.40
CA ARG A 19 -15.39 7.51 13.27
C ARG A 19 -16.57 8.02 12.46
N LEU A 20 -17.53 7.14 12.14
CA LEU A 20 -18.74 7.52 11.39
C LEU A 20 -19.74 8.34 12.25
N HIS A 21 -19.41 8.63 13.51
CA HIS A 21 -20.25 9.44 14.37
C HIS A 21 -20.13 10.93 14.01
N GLY A 22 -21.16 11.46 13.34
CA GLY A 22 -21.34 12.90 13.21
C GLY A 22 -21.80 13.52 14.53
N CYS A 23 -20.90 14.22 15.23
CA CYS A 23 -21.30 15.09 16.34
C CYS A 23 -22.21 16.21 15.83
N PRO A 24 -23.28 16.59 16.55
CA PRO A 24 -24.09 17.76 16.18
C PRO A 24 -23.19 19.00 16.20
N PRO A 25 -23.20 19.83 15.14
CA PRO A 25 -22.29 20.97 15.06
C PRO A 25 -22.66 22.04 16.09
N ASP A 26 -21.66 22.59 16.78
CA ASP A 26 -21.73 23.97 17.23
C ASP A 26 -21.59 24.88 15.99
N GLN A 27 -22.41 25.94 15.93
CA GLN A 27 -22.64 26.76 14.73
C GLN A 27 -21.37 27.28 14.03
N PRO A 28 -21.34 27.36 12.68
CA PRO A 28 -20.14 27.67 11.93
C PRO A 28 -19.82 29.18 11.90
N ALA A 29 -18.53 29.51 11.81
CA ALA A 29 -18.04 30.80 11.34
C ALA A 29 -17.69 30.70 9.85
N ASP A 30 -18.21 31.66 9.10
CA ASP A 30 -18.17 31.84 7.66
C ASP A 30 -16.79 32.32 7.18
N THR A 31 -16.16 31.64 6.22
CA THR A 31 -15.14 32.27 5.37
C THR A 31 -15.04 31.62 3.99
N THR A 32 -14.98 32.51 2.99
CA THR A 32 -14.99 32.27 1.54
C THR A 32 -13.66 31.78 0.98
N VAL A 33 -13.71 30.79 0.10
CA VAL A 33 -12.60 30.23 -0.69
C VAL A 33 -12.38 31.03 -1.98
N SER A 34 -11.13 31.13 -2.42
CA SER A 34 -10.75 31.47 -3.80
C SER A 34 -9.65 30.52 -4.26
N ASP A 35 -9.94 29.74 -5.30
CA ASP A 35 -9.05 28.78 -5.95
C ASP A 35 -8.06 29.46 -6.90
N GLU A 36 -6.80 29.03 -6.90
CA GLU A 36 -5.91 29.09 -8.07
C GLU A 36 -5.07 27.80 -8.16
N ASP A 37 -5.15 27.17 -9.35
CA ASP A 37 -4.38 26.03 -9.83
C ASP A 37 -2.86 26.26 -9.84
N GLY A 38 -2.08 25.23 -9.54
CA GLY A 38 -0.63 25.23 -9.70
C GLY A 38 0.00 23.84 -9.62
N LEU A 39 -0.12 23.06 -10.71
CA LEU A 39 0.62 21.80 -10.90
C LEU A 39 2.14 22.06 -10.86
N SER A 40 2.86 21.36 -9.96
CA SER A 40 4.32 21.23 -10.01
C SER A 40 4.69 19.77 -9.76
N GLU A 41 5.25 19.12 -10.79
CA GLU A 41 5.82 17.78 -10.73
C GLU A 41 7.25 17.84 -10.19
N GLU A 42 7.48 17.35 -8.97
CA GLU A 42 8.79 16.86 -8.52
C GLU A 42 8.60 15.50 -7.82
N PRO A 43 9.49 14.52 -8.04
CA PRO A 43 9.41 13.22 -7.36
C PRO A 43 9.70 13.40 -5.86
N PRO A 44 8.99 12.70 -4.95
CA PRO A 44 9.21 12.90 -3.52
C PRO A 44 10.61 12.40 -3.15
N SER A 45 11.49 13.33 -2.80
CA SER A 45 12.72 13.02 -2.07
C SER A 45 12.35 12.55 -0.66
N GLU A 46 12.94 11.46 -0.19
CA GLU A 46 12.81 10.91 1.18
C GLU A 46 13.30 11.85 2.32
N GLY A 47 13.51 13.13 2.04
CA GLY A 47 14.00 14.11 3.00
C GLY A 47 12.87 15.00 3.50
N SER A 48 12.19 14.59 4.58
CA SER A 48 11.42 15.51 5.42
C SER A 48 12.30 16.72 5.75
N SER A 49 11.83 17.93 5.49
CA SER A 49 12.61 19.15 5.66
C SER A 49 12.73 19.53 7.15
N LEU A 50 11.72 19.14 7.92
CA LEU A 50 11.65 19.28 9.37
C LEU A 50 11.60 17.92 10.04
N ASP A 51 12.25 17.78 11.20
CA ASP A 51 12.03 16.64 12.07
C ASP A 51 10.78 16.83 12.96
N ARG A 52 10.35 15.75 13.61
CA ARG A 52 9.20 15.78 14.52
C ARG A 52 9.31 16.84 15.61
N GLN A 53 10.48 17.01 16.23
CA GLN A 53 10.65 17.98 17.32
C GLN A 53 10.57 19.42 16.81
N GLU A 54 11.02 19.66 15.58
CA GLU A 54 10.86 20.95 14.90
C GLU A 54 9.40 21.24 14.57
N LEU A 55 8.65 20.26 14.07
CA LEU A 55 7.21 20.38 13.83
C LEU A 55 6.43 20.70 15.11
N GLU A 56 6.74 19.99 16.21
CA GLU A 56 6.13 20.22 17.51
C GLU A 56 6.43 21.62 18.06
N ARG A 57 7.62 22.15 17.80
CA ARG A 57 8.06 23.49 18.25
C ARG A 57 7.46 24.61 17.40
N ASP A 58 7.49 24.45 16.07
CA ASP A 58 7.20 25.52 15.12
C ASP A 58 5.72 25.55 14.72
N TYR A 59 5.04 24.40 14.80
CA TYR A 59 3.61 24.22 14.48
C TYR A 59 2.81 23.56 15.61
N PRO A 60 2.92 24.00 16.88
CA PRO A 60 2.26 23.35 18.03
C PRO A 60 0.73 23.30 17.89
N ALA A 61 0.14 24.32 17.26
CA ALA A 61 -1.31 24.37 17.03
C ALA A 61 -1.77 23.42 15.91
N VAL A 62 -0.88 23.04 14.99
CA VAL A 62 -1.17 22.09 13.91
C VAL A 62 -1.04 20.67 14.43
N VAL A 63 0.06 20.34 15.12
CA VAL A 63 0.32 18.98 15.63
C VAL A 63 -0.65 18.56 16.73
N GLY A 64 -1.30 19.50 17.40
CA GLY A 64 -2.32 19.22 18.41
C GLY A 64 -1.80 18.34 19.54
N ASP A 65 -2.54 17.30 19.86
CA ASP A 65 -2.27 16.43 21.02
C ASP A 65 -1.33 15.25 20.69
N LEU A 66 -0.85 15.15 19.44
CA LEU A 66 0.08 14.10 19.01
C LEU A 66 1.29 13.92 19.95
N PRO A 67 1.97 14.99 20.43
CA PRO A 67 3.16 14.83 21.27
C PRO A 67 2.87 14.15 22.61
N ASP A 68 1.68 14.38 23.17
CA ASP A 68 1.29 13.86 24.48
C ASP A 68 0.93 12.36 24.43
N ILE A 69 0.46 11.88 23.28
CA ILE A 69 0.06 10.48 23.06
C ILE A 69 1.11 9.65 22.31
N TYR A 70 2.14 10.30 21.75
CA TYR A 70 3.14 9.70 20.89
C TYR A 70 3.86 8.52 21.53
N ASP A 71 4.41 8.71 22.73
CA ASP A 71 5.26 7.71 23.38
C ASP A 71 4.52 6.41 23.70
N ASP A 72 3.29 6.51 24.21
CA ASP A 72 2.45 5.35 24.49
C ASP A 72 2.04 4.65 23.18
N ALA A 73 1.68 5.42 22.14
CA ALA A 73 1.25 4.88 20.86
C ALA A 73 2.37 4.10 20.15
N ARG A 74 3.58 4.66 20.07
CA ARG A 74 4.74 3.97 19.44
C ARG A 74 5.16 2.71 20.20
N GLU A 75 4.84 2.61 21.49
CA GLU A 75 5.10 1.42 22.32
C GLU A 75 4.03 0.33 22.18
N GLY A 76 3.03 0.54 21.31
CA GLY A 76 1.98 -0.43 21.04
C GLY A 76 0.83 -0.41 22.05
N ASN A 77 0.68 0.68 22.83
CA ASN A 77 -0.48 0.83 23.69
C ASN A 77 -1.73 1.03 22.83
N VAL A 78 -2.59 0.01 22.78
CA VAL A 78 -3.81 -0.01 21.96
C VAL A 78 -4.71 1.21 22.20
N SER A 79 -4.91 1.63 23.45
CA SER A 79 -5.76 2.80 23.74
C SER A 79 -5.13 4.11 23.26
N ALA A 80 -3.81 4.24 23.36
CA ALA A 80 -3.09 5.41 22.83
C ALA A 80 -3.07 5.41 21.30
N LEU A 81 -2.88 4.24 20.66
CA LEU A 81 -2.94 4.09 19.20
C LEU A 81 -4.28 4.55 18.64
N TYR A 82 -5.40 4.22 19.29
CA TYR A 82 -6.71 4.71 18.84
C TYR A 82 -6.80 6.23 18.81
N ARG A 83 -6.29 6.89 19.86
CA ARG A 83 -6.25 8.36 19.92
C ARG A 83 -5.26 8.94 18.92
N ALA A 84 -4.07 8.35 18.83
CA ALA A 84 -2.99 8.83 17.98
C ALA A 84 -3.36 8.75 16.50
N ILE A 85 -3.94 7.65 16.03
CA ILE A 85 -4.34 7.50 14.63
C ILE A 85 -5.51 8.44 14.28
N ALA A 86 -6.45 8.64 15.20
CA ALA A 86 -7.55 9.59 15.00
C ALA A 86 -7.07 11.04 14.96
N GLU A 87 -6.22 11.44 15.91
CA GLU A 87 -5.64 12.78 15.95
C GLU A 87 -4.72 13.01 14.75
N TYR A 88 -3.96 12.01 14.33
CA TYR A 88 -3.07 12.12 13.18
C TYR A 88 -3.85 12.31 11.88
N GLU A 89 -4.94 11.55 11.70
CA GLU A 89 -5.87 11.74 10.58
C GLU A 89 -6.42 13.15 10.55
N ARG A 90 -6.83 13.67 11.71
CA ARG A 90 -7.35 15.04 11.85
C ARG A 90 -6.29 16.07 11.45
N VAL A 91 -5.05 15.92 11.94
CA VAL A 91 -3.94 16.82 11.62
C VAL A 91 -3.65 16.84 10.13
N LEU A 92 -3.45 15.67 9.51
CA LEU A 92 -3.17 15.58 8.08
C LEU A 92 -4.32 16.13 7.23
N SER A 93 -5.56 15.72 7.57
CA SER A 93 -6.77 16.18 6.89
C SER A 93 -6.92 17.69 6.90
N ASN A 94 -6.63 18.35 8.04
CA ASN A 94 -6.78 19.81 8.14
C ASN A 94 -5.74 20.54 7.28
N VAL A 95 -4.51 20.04 7.21
CA VAL A 95 -3.48 20.65 6.34
C VAL A 95 -3.81 20.40 4.88
N ALA A 96 -4.22 19.18 4.51
CA ALA A 96 -4.58 18.81 3.14
C ALA A 96 -5.77 19.63 2.60
N ARG A 97 -6.78 19.91 3.45
CA ARG A 97 -7.95 20.74 3.08
C ARG A 97 -7.69 22.25 3.14
N GLY A 98 -6.54 22.68 3.66
CA GLY A 98 -6.23 24.09 3.88
C GLY A 98 -6.91 24.73 5.10
N ASP A 99 -7.49 23.91 5.99
CA ASP A 99 -8.06 24.34 7.28
C ASP A 99 -6.98 24.65 8.33
N ALA A 100 -5.73 24.26 8.07
CA ALA A 100 -4.54 24.58 8.85
C ALA A 100 -3.43 25.15 7.95
N PRO A 101 -2.54 26.02 8.48
CA PRO A 101 -1.39 26.51 7.74
C PRO A 101 -0.43 25.35 7.44
N GLY A 102 0.22 25.38 6.27
CA GLY A 102 1.27 24.39 5.97
C GLY A 102 1.55 24.13 4.51
N GLY A 103 0.51 24.08 3.68
CA GLY A 103 0.65 23.66 2.28
C GLY A 103 1.20 22.24 2.15
N GLU A 104 1.62 21.88 0.93
CA GLU A 104 2.10 20.53 0.61
C GLU A 104 3.39 20.16 1.35
N ASP A 105 4.33 21.10 1.52
CA ASP A 105 5.60 20.85 2.23
C ASP A 105 5.37 20.43 3.69
N LEU A 106 4.51 21.16 4.42
CA LEU A 106 4.21 20.80 5.80
C LEU A 106 3.40 19.51 5.87
N LEU A 107 2.48 19.28 4.94
CA LEU A 107 1.73 18.03 4.88
C LEU A 107 2.69 16.84 4.70
N HIS A 108 3.67 16.97 3.82
CA HIS A 108 4.72 15.98 3.61
C HIS A 108 5.52 15.74 4.90
N ASP A 109 6.03 16.79 5.54
CA ASP A 109 6.81 16.67 6.77
C ASP A 109 6.00 16.02 7.91
N LEU A 110 4.73 16.41 8.09
CA LEU A 110 3.82 15.79 9.05
C LEU A 110 3.53 14.33 8.72
N ARG A 111 3.40 14.00 7.44
CA ARG A 111 3.17 12.62 6.97
C ARG A 111 4.34 11.70 7.32
N PHE A 112 5.58 12.17 7.27
CA PHE A 112 6.72 11.31 7.59
C PHE A 112 7.14 11.34 9.06
N ALA A 113 6.89 12.44 9.79
CA ALA A 113 7.30 12.58 11.18
C ALA A 113 6.70 11.55 12.16
N TYR A 114 5.50 11.05 11.86
CA TYR A 114 4.77 10.11 12.72
C TYR A 114 4.53 8.74 12.07
N TYR A 115 4.89 8.59 10.79
CA TYR A 115 4.62 7.39 10.01
C TYR A 115 5.24 6.12 10.60
N GLU A 116 6.57 6.05 10.64
CA GLU A 116 7.27 4.85 11.13
C GLU A 116 6.89 4.53 12.60
N PRO A 117 6.92 5.49 13.55
CA PRO A 117 6.59 5.18 14.94
C PRO A 117 5.18 4.63 15.14
N PHE A 118 4.18 5.16 14.43
CA PHE A 118 2.81 4.68 14.55
C PHE A 118 2.58 3.36 13.81
N ALA A 119 3.23 3.14 12.67
CA ALA A 119 3.20 1.85 11.99
C ALA A 119 3.84 0.75 12.86
N ALA A 120 4.98 1.05 13.50
CA ALA A 120 5.64 0.16 14.45
C ALA A 120 4.81 -0.09 15.72
N GLY A 121 4.11 0.94 16.22
CA GLY A 121 3.17 0.81 17.32
C GLY A 121 2.00 -0.12 17.00
N LEU A 122 1.34 0.09 15.85
CA LEU A 122 0.27 -0.77 15.36
C LEU A 122 0.76 -2.22 15.18
N ASP A 123 1.94 -2.40 14.60
CA ASP A 123 2.57 -3.71 14.42
C ASP A 123 2.84 -4.39 15.78
N THR A 124 3.40 -3.68 16.75
CA THR A 124 3.64 -4.18 18.12
C THR A 124 2.34 -4.58 18.82
N ALA A 125 1.29 -3.77 18.67
CA ALA A 125 -0.02 -4.07 19.21
C ALA A 125 -0.62 -5.34 18.58
N ALA A 126 -0.49 -5.51 17.26
CA ALA A 126 -0.93 -6.70 16.55
C ALA A 126 -0.17 -7.96 16.98
N GLN A 127 1.14 -7.85 17.19
CA GLN A 127 1.96 -8.96 17.68
C GLN A 127 1.56 -9.38 19.11
N THR A 128 1.14 -8.44 19.94
CA THR A 128 0.79 -8.70 21.34
C THR A 128 -0.65 -9.15 21.53
N ALA A 129 -1.59 -8.51 20.84
CA ALA A 129 -3.04 -8.68 21.03
C ALA A 129 -3.72 -9.44 19.88
N GLY A 130 -3.03 -9.67 18.77
CA GLY A 130 -3.54 -10.39 17.59
C GLY A 130 -4.10 -9.47 16.49
N TRP A 131 -4.50 -10.11 15.39
CA TRP A 131 -5.00 -9.46 14.18
C TRP A 131 -6.22 -8.56 14.38
N ASP A 132 -7.07 -8.86 15.37
CA ASP A 132 -8.31 -8.12 15.62
C ASP A 132 -8.06 -6.62 15.81
N VAL A 133 -6.90 -6.22 16.37
CA VAL A 133 -6.52 -4.82 16.51
C VAL A 133 -6.36 -4.16 15.14
N LEU A 134 -5.54 -4.73 14.25
CA LEU A 134 -5.31 -4.15 12.92
C LEU A 134 -6.56 -4.19 12.04
N VAL A 135 -7.35 -5.27 12.11
CA VAL A 135 -8.60 -5.39 11.36
C VAL A 135 -9.58 -4.30 11.79
N GLU A 136 -9.61 -3.92 13.06
CA GLU A 136 -10.46 -2.83 13.53
C GLU A 136 -10.04 -1.49 12.91
N PHE A 137 -8.73 -1.18 12.85
CA PHE A 137 -8.23 0.01 12.16
C PHE A 137 -8.52 -0.03 10.66
N ALA A 138 -8.24 -1.14 9.98
CA ALA A 138 -8.54 -1.31 8.55
C ALA A 138 -10.03 -1.12 8.26
N THR A 139 -10.92 -1.61 9.13
CA THR A 139 -12.38 -1.44 8.99
C THR A 139 -12.79 0.01 9.23
N ALA A 140 -12.25 0.66 10.26
CA ALA A 140 -12.56 2.06 10.58
C ALA A 140 -12.00 3.03 9.55
N TYR A 141 -10.95 2.65 8.82
CA TYR A 141 -10.29 3.46 7.81
C TYR A 141 -10.50 2.93 6.40
N ASN A 142 -11.51 2.07 6.18
CA ASN A 142 -11.77 1.49 4.87
C ASN A 142 -12.11 2.60 3.86
N PRO A 143 -11.35 2.75 2.76
CA PRO A 143 -11.60 3.78 1.76
C PRO A 143 -12.92 3.55 1.00
N ARG A 144 -13.37 2.30 0.84
CA ARG A 144 -14.63 1.98 0.16
C ARG A 144 -15.88 2.41 0.92
N GLU A 145 -15.82 2.44 2.25
CA GLU A 145 -16.93 2.90 3.08
C GLU A 145 -17.03 4.43 3.11
N GLN A 146 -15.94 5.12 2.75
CA GLN A 146 -15.82 6.57 2.83
C GLN A 146 -15.81 7.25 1.46
N ASP A 147 -15.61 6.48 0.39
CA ASP A 147 -15.41 6.98 -0.98
C ASP A 147 -14.23 7.96 -1.09
N GLU A 148 -13.24 7.82 -0.21
CA GLU A 148 -12.05 8.65 -0.10
C GLU A 148 -10.94 7.87 0.60
N PHE A 149 -9.68 8.06 0.19
CA PHE A 149 -8.54 7.48 0.90
C PHE A 149 -8.26 8.26 2.18
N PRO A 150 -8.21 7.61 3.36
CA PRO A 150 -7.84 8.30 4.59
C PRO A 150 -6.37 8.73 4.57
N GLU A 151 -6.07 9.90 5.11
CA GLU A 151 -4.71 10.44 5.16
C GLU A 151 -3.74 9.49 5.90
N VAL A 152 -4.18 8.86 7.00
CA VAL A 152 -3.38 7.87 7.76
C VAL A 152 -3.37 6.47 7.16
N GLY A 153 -4.00 6.25 6.00
CA GLY A 153 -4.11 4.93 5.38
C GLY A 153 -2.77 4.25 5.14
N HIS A 154 -1.72 5.04 4.87
CA HIS A 154 -0.35 4.55 4.69
C HIS A 154 0.23 3.90 5.96
N VAL A 155 -0.04 4.44 7.15
CA VAL A 155 0.39 3.88 8.44
C VAL A 155 -0.24 2.50 8.65
N ILE A 156 -1.54 2.40 8.34
CA ILE A 156 -2.31 1.16 8.48
C ILE A 156 -1.84 0.12 7.45
N ALA A 157 -1.62 0.54 6.20
CA ALA A 157 -1.11 -0.33 5.13
C ALA A 157 0.24 -0.95 5.49
N ASN A 158 1.18 -0.16 6.02
CA ASN A 158 2.49 -0.66 6.45
C ASN A 158 2.37 -1.72 7.56
N ALA A 159 1.60 -1.43 8.61
CA ALA A 159 1.41 -2.36 9.73
C ALA A 159 0.68 -3.66 9.30
N LEU A 160 -0.30 -3.56 8.39
CA LEU A 160 -0.94 -4.72 7.76
C LEU A 160 0.07 -5.53 6.96
N GLY A 161 0.86 -4.88 6.10
CA GLY A 161 1.88 -5.52 5.28
C GLY A 161 2.88 -6.32 6.12
N ARG A 162 3.36 -5.75 7.23
CA ARG A 162 4.24 -6.46 8.17
C ARG A 162 3.60 -7.72 8.74
N SER A 163 2.34 -7.61 9.17
CA SER A 163 1.59 -8.73 9.75
C SER A 163 1.24 -9.80 8.72
N VAL A 164 0.94 -9.42 7.48
CA VAL A 164 0.72 -10.32 6.34
C VAL A 164 1.97 -11.16 6.09
N ILE A 165 3.14 -10.52 5.96
CA ILE A 165 4.42 -11.21 5.72
C ILE A 165 4.72 -12.19 6.85
N ARG A 166 4.66 -11.75 8.11
CA ARG A 166 4.92 -12.61 9.28
C ARG A 166 3.97 -13.80 9.34
N THR A 167 2.67 -13.58 9.09
CA THR A 167 1.66 -14.64 9.10
C THR A 167 1.91 -15.64 7.99
N ARG A 168 2.13 -15.18 6.76
CA ARG A 168 2.37 -16.07 5.60
C ARG A 168 3.64 -16.93 5.75
N ARG A 169 4.65 -16.45 6.48
CA ARG A 169 5.88 -17.19 6.75
C ARG A 169 5.76 -18.23 7.85
N THR A 170 4.80 -18.08 8.76
CA THR A 170 4.69 -18.91 9.97
C THR A 170 3.42 -19.76 10.02
N ASP A 171 2.41 -19.42 9.22
CA ASP A 171 1.11 -20.07 9.12
C ASP A 171 0.64 -20.12 7.65
N SER A 172 -0.54 -20.70 7.43
CA SER A 172 -1.22 -20.72 6.15
C SER A 172 -1.66 -19.32 5.71
N VAL A 173 -1.84 -19.15 4.40
CA VAL A 173 -2.41 -17.90 3.84
C VAL A 173 -3.78 -17.59 4.46
N ASP A 174 -4.60 -18.60 4.74
CA ASP A 174 -5.94 -18.46 5.31
C ASP A 174 -5.97 -17.94 6.76
N ALA A 175 -4.82 -17.87 7.42
CA ALA A 175 -4.68 -17.22 8.72
C ALA A 175 -4.64 -15.68 8.60
N ILE A 176 -4.38 -15.14 7.41
CA ILE A 176 -4.46 -13.71 7.14
C ILE A 176 -5.95 -13.31 7.09
N PRO A 177 -6.39 -12.28 7.82
CA PRO A 177 -7.76 -11.80 7.70
C PRO A 177 -8.09 -11.31 6.29
N ALA A 178 -9.22 -11.75 5.73
CA ALA A 178 -9.69 -11.28 4.41
C ALA A 178 -9.85 -9.75 4.37
N ASP A 179 -10.31 -9.13 5.46
CA ASP A 179 -10.50 -7.68 5.54
C ASP A 179 -9.18 -6.91 5.46
N ALA A 180 -8.06 -7.50 5.92
CA ALA A 180 -6.73 -6.92 5.77
C ALA A 180 -6.30 -6.90 4.29
N LEU A 181 -6.52 -8.00 3.58
CA LEU A 181 -6.26 -8.10 2.14
C LEU A 181 -7.18 -7.15 1.36
N ALA A 182 -8.46 -7.07 1.72
CA ALA A 182 -9.41 -6.16 1.09
C ALA A 182 -9.01 -4.70 1.25
N PHE A 183 -8.47 -4.30 2.41
CA PHE A 183 -7.93 -2.96 2.62
C PHE A 183 -6.73 -2.69 1.70
N LEU A 184 -5.71 -3.55 1.71
CA LEU A 184 -4.51 -3.39 0.89
C LEU A 184 -4.84 -3.35 -0.61
N GLY A 185 -5.69 -4.26 -1.08
CA GLY A 185 -6.08 -4.34 -2.49
C GLY A 185 -6.93 -3.15 -2.96
N ALA A 186 -7.60 -2.42 -2.06
CA ALA A 186 -8.38 -1.25 -2.43
C ALA A 186 -7.53 0.00 -2.66
N ILE A 187 -6.32 0.08 -2.09
CA ILE A 187 -5.48 1.30 -2.11
C ILE A 187 -5.27 1.86 -3.53
N PRO A 188 -4.89 1.04 -4.53
CA PRO A 188 -4.66 1.53 -5.91
C PRO A 188 -5.90 2.14 -6.58
N GLU A 189 -7.10 1.87 -6.08
CA GLU A 189 -8.34 2.46 -6.62
C GLU A 189 -8.53 3.92 -6.18
N TYR A 190 -7.81 4.38 -5.14
CA TYR A 190 -8.04 5.69 -4.50
C TYR A 190 -6.82 6.62 -4.49
N VAL A 191 -5.60 6.09 -4.68
CA VAL A 191 -4.38 6.90 -4.70
C VAL A 191 -3.52 6.55 -5.91
N ASP A 192 -2.78 7.54 -6.39
CA ASP A 192 -1.85 7.34 -7.50
C ASP A 192 -0.56 6.61 -7.09
N GLU A 193 0.24 6.25 -8.09
CA GLU A 193 1.47 5.49 -7.93
C GLU A 193 2.63 6.23 -7.24
N PHE A 194 2.47 7.51 -6.90
CA PHE A 194 3.42 8.33 -6.15
C PHE A 194 3.05 8.46 -4.67
N HIS A 195 1.83 8.09 -4.31
CA HIS A 195 1.40 8.06 -2.92
C HIS A 195 2.10 6.91 -2.16
N VAL A 196 2.65 7.18 -0.98
CA VAL A 196 3.37 6.18 -0.17
C VAL A 196 2.54 4.91 0.09
N ALA A 197 1.23 5.06 0.34
CA ALA A 197 0.34 3.90 0.55
C ALA A 197 0.27 2.97 -0.66
N TYR A 198 0.46 3.48 -1.87
CA TYR A 198 0.48 2.66 -3.09
C TYR A 198 1.61 1.64 -3.04
N GLU A 199 2.79 2.05 -2.57
CA GLU A 199 3.92 1.14 -2.38
C GLU A 199 3.67 0.14 -1.23
N GLU A 200 3.19 0.62 -0.07
CA GLU A 200 2.82 -0.27 1.06
C GLU A 200 1.87 -1.40 0.66
N SER A 201 0.98 -1.09 -0.30
CA SER A 201 -0.03 -2.01 -0.78
C SER A 201 0.52 -3.20 -1.58
N TYR A 202 1.76 -3.16 -2.09
CA TYR A 202 2.34 -4.28 -2.84
C TYR A 202 2.47 -5.56 -2.00
N THR A 203 2.45 -5.44 -0.67
CA THR A 203 2.35 -6.59 0.25
C THR A 203 1.09 -7.43 0.05
N TYR A 204 0.09 -6.92 -0.66
CA TYR A 204 -1.11 -7.65 -1.07
C TYR A 204 -0.80 -8.99 -1.77
N GLY A 205 0.32 -9.08 -2.49
CA GLY A 205 0.73 -10.27 -3.26
C GLY A 205 1.03 -11.47 -2.38
N TRP A 206 1.39 -11.25 -1.11
CA TRP A 206 1.58 -12.31 -0.12
C TRP A 206 0.29 -13.07 0.19
N GLY A 207 -0.87 -12.48 -0.09
CA GLY A 207 -2.19 -13.10 0.06
C GLY A 207 -2.60 -14.03 -1.07
N ILE A 208 -1.76 -14.26 -2.08
CA ILE A 208 -2.09 -15.13 -3.21
C ILE A 208 -2.48 -16.55 -2.73
N GLY A 209 -3.57 -17.09 -3.29
CA GLY A 209 -4.12 -18.40 -2.92
C GLY A 209 -5.07 -18.39 -1.71
N HIS A 210 -5.43 -17.23 -1.17
CA HIS A 210 -6.35 -17.12 -0.03
C HIS A 210 -7.77 -17.59 -0.36
N SER A 211 -8.34 -18.47 0.47
CA SER A 211 -9.60 -19.17 0.17
C SER A 211 -10.87 -18.30 0.24
N LYS A 212 -10.81 -17.17 0.96
CA LYS A 212 -11.96 -16.25 1.14
C LYS A 212 -11.79 -14.89 0.48
N HIS A 213 -10.65 -14.66 -0.16
CA HIS A 213 -10.31 -13.37 -0.77
C HIS A 213 -9.45 -13.65 -2.00
N SER A 214 -10.01 -13.47 -3.20
CA SER A 214 -9.31 -13.81 -4.43
C SER A 214 -8.36 -12.70 -4.84
N VAL A 215 -7.08 -12.83 -4.47
CA VAL A 215 -6.02 -11.91 -4.92
C VAL A 215 -5.90 -11.95 -6.44
N ALA A 216 -5.97 -13.14 -7.05
CA ALA A 216 -5.85 -13.31 -8.50
C ALA A 216 -6.95 -12.56 -9.27
N ASP A 217 -8.22 -12.73 -8.88
CA ASP A 217 -9.33 -12.06 -9.57
C ASP A 217 -9.27 -10.53 -9.40
N HIS A 218 -8.83 -10.05 -8.23
CA HIS A 218 -8.67 -8.63 -7.98
C HIS A 218 -7.52 -8.02 -8.78
N LEU A 219 -6.40 -8.75 -8.93
CA LEU A 219 -5.29 -8.33 -9.78
C LEU A 219 -5.70 -8.25 -11.25
N LEU A 220 -6.49 -9.20 -11.75
CA LEU A 220 -7.05 -9.13 -13.09
C LEU A 220 -7.96 -7.90 -13.27
N ALA A 221 -8.84 -7.63 -12.31
CA ALA A 221 -9.74 -6.48 -12.35
C ALA A 221 -9.00 -5.12 -12.39
N LEU A 222 -7.80 -5.07 -11.81
CA LEU A 222 -6.93 -3.89 -11.78
C LEU A 222 -5.91 -3.85 -12.91
N ALA A 223 -5.81 -4.88 -13.76
CA ALA A 223 -4.70 -5.03 -14.70
C ALA A 223 -4.66 -3.95 -15.79
N GLU A 224 -5.79 -3.37 -16.17
CA GLU A 224 -5.79 -2.27 -17.13
C GLU A 224 -5.52 -0.92 -16.45
N ALA A 225 -6.22 -0.66 -15.33
CA ALA A 225 -6.20 0.64 -14.66
C ALA A 225 -4.91 0.86 -13.84
N GLU A 226 -4.42 -0.18 -13.17
CA GLU A 226 -3.33 -0.11 -12.18
C GLU A 226 -2.18 -1.07 -12.50
N PRO A 227 -1.58 -1.00 -13.71
CA PRO A 227 -0.62 -2.00 -14.15
C PRO A 227 0.65 -2.05 -13.29
N LYS A 228 1.07 -0.92 -12.69
CA LYS A 228 2.28 -0.88 -11.83
C LYS A 228 2.08 -1.76 -10.60
N PHE A 229 0.97 -1.52 -9.90
CA PHE A 229 0.57 -2.29 -8.75
C PHE A 229 0.45 -3.77 -9.09
N VAL A 230 -0.26 -4.11 -10.17
CA VAL A 230 -0.46 -5.51 -10.55
C VAL A 230 0.87 -6.20 -10.85
N LYS A 231 1.76 -5.57 -11.62
CA LYS A 231 3.08 -6.15 -11.94
C LYS A 231 3.91 -6.42 -10.68
N ILE A 232 4.04 -5.45 -9.78
CA ILE A 232 4.88 -5.60 -8.57
C ILE A 232 4.26 -6.61 -7.60
N THR A 233 2.93 -6.62 -7.51
CA THR A 233 2.20 -7.57 -6.68
C THR A 233 2.31 -9.00 -7.20
N LEU A 234 2.24 -9.20 -8.52
CA LEU A 234 2.49 -10.50 -9.16
C LEU A 234 3.91 -10.99 -8.90
N ASN A 235 4.90 -10.11 -9.04
CA ASN A 235 6.30 -10.44 -8.72
C ASN A 235 6.41 -10.96 -7.28
N THR A 236 5.85 -10.22 -6.32
CA THR A 236 5.78 -10.64 -4.91
C THR A 236 5.08 -11.99 -4.74
N ALA A 237 3.98 -12.22 -5.45
CA ALA A 237 3.25 -13.50 -5.41
C ALA A 237 4.12 -14.69 -5.86
N PHE A 238 4.98 -14.53 -6.88
CA PHE A 238 5.88 -15.60 -7.33
C PHE A 238 6.90 -16.02 -6.25
N TYR A 239 7.40 -15.08 -5.43
CA TYR A 239 8.28 -15.41 -4.31
C TYR A 239 7.59 -16.23 -3.21
N VAL A 240 6.27 -16.13 -3.10
CA VAL A 240 5.48 -16.72 -2.00
C VAL A 240 4.82 -18.03 -2.42
N ASP A 241 4.23 -18.08 -3.62
CA ASP A 241 3.52 -19.25 -4.15
C ASP A 241 3.55 -19.24 -5.68
N GLN A 242 4.57 -19.89 -6.25
CA GLN A 242 4.81 -19.88 -7.71
C GLN A 242 3.66 -20.46 -8.52
N HIS A 243 2.94 -21.47 -7.98
CA HIS A 243 1.85 -22.12 -8.70
C HIS A 243 0.57 -21.27 -8.69
N ALA A 244 0.23 -20.66 -7.55
CA ALA A 244 -0.90 -19.73 -7.53
C ALA A 244 -0.60 -18.45 -8.32
N ALA A 245 0.65 -17.99 -8.32
CA ALA A 245 1.09 -16.82 -9.08
C ALA A 245 1.08 -17.06 -10.60
N ILE A 246 1.53 -18.23 -11.09
CA ILE A 246 1.51 -18.52 -12.53
C ILE A 246 0.08 -18.60 -13.09
N ASP A 247 -0.88 -19.12 -12.31
CA ASP A 247 -2.29 -19.16 -12.73
C ASP A 247 -2.87 -17.75 -12.89
N ALA A 248 -2.56 -16.84 -11.96
CA ALA A 248 -2.97 -15.43 -12.04
C ALA A 248 -2.27 -14.70 -13.21
N PHE A 249 -0.97 -14.92 -13.35
CA PHE A 249 -0.16 -14.35 -14.43
C PHE A 249 -0.68 -14.78 -15.81
N GLU A 250 -0.91 -16.09 -16.01
CA GLU A 250 -1.48 -16.65 -17.23
C GLU A 250 -2.81 -15.99 -17.58
N THR A 251 -3.70 -15.85 -16.60
CA THR A 251 -5.00 -15.22 -16.81
C THR A 251 -4.85 -13.78 -17.30
N ILE A 252 -3.93 -13.02 -16.72
CA ILE A 252 -3.70 -11.61 -17.09
C ILE A 252 -3.07 -11.47 -18.48
N VAL A 253 -2.02 -12.24 -18.80
CA VAL A 253 -1.30 -12.10 -20.08
C VAL A 253 -2.03 -12.72 -21.28
N THR A 254 -3.08 -13.50 -21.03
CA THR A 254 -3.92 -14.09 -22.08
C THR A 254 -5.30 -13.44 -22.18
N ASP A 255 -5.61 -12.48 -21.31
CA ASP A 255 -6.86 -11.72 -21.37
C ASP A 255 -6.88 -10.82 -22.61
N GLU A 256 -7.98 -10.87 -23.37
CA GLU A 256 -8.09 -10.17 -24.66
C GLU A 256 -8.11 -8.64 -24.50
N ASP A 257 -8.69 -8.12 -23.41
CA ASP A 257 -8.77 -6.69 -23.16
C ASP A 257 -7.36 -6.17 -22.79
N ILE A 258 -6.64 -6.90 -21.92
CA ILE A 258 -5.26 -6.59 -21.53
C ILE A 258 -4.28 -6.72 -22.70
N ALA A 259 -4.39 -7.77 -23.51
CA ALA A 259 -3.48 -8.02 -24.63
C ALA A 259 -3.51 -6.95 -25.72
N SER A 260 -4.54 -6.10 -25.73
CA SER A 260 -4.67 -4.97 -26.66
C SER A 260 -4.32 -3.61 -26.03
N GLY A 261 -4.09 -3.58 -24.72
CA GLY A 261 -3.84 -2.37 -23.96
C GLY A 261 -2.38 -1.92 -23.96
N THR A 262 -2.18 -0.63 -23.77
CA THR A 262 -0.85 -0.03 -23.59
C THR A 262 -0.81 0.82 -22.33
N ARG A 263 0.37 0.90 -21.72
CA ARG A 263 0.69 1.81 -20.63
C ARG A 263 1.60 2.91 -21.14
N SER A 264 1.31 4.16 -20.79
CA SER A 264 2.23 5.28 -21.00
C SER A 264 2.99 5.60 -19.72
N THR A 265 4.31 5.75 -19.80
CA THR A 265 5.14 6.21 -18.68
C THR A 265 6.28 7.07 -19.21
N LEU A 266 6.41 8.30 -18.70
CA LEU A 266 7.39 9.29 -19.16
C LEU A 266 7.37 9.51 -20.70
N GLY A 267 6.18 9.43 -21.31
CA GLY A 267 5.99 9.59 -22.76
C GLY A 267 6.38 8.37 -23.60
N MET A 268 6.71 7.24 -23.00
CA MET A 268 6.94 5.96 -23.69
C MET A 268 5.70 5.06 -23.53
N GLU A 269 5.22 4.51 -24.65
CA GLU A 269 4.15 3.51 -24.65
C GLU A 269 4.76 2.09 -24.59
N THR A 270 4.24 1.25 -23.71
CA THR A 270 4.61 -0.16 -23.59
C THR A 270 3.35 -1.00 -23.66
N ASP A 271 3.38 -2.09 -24.42
CA ASP A 271 2.33 -3.09 -24.45
C ASP A 271 2.13 -3.70 -23.05
N LEU A 272 0.88 -3.83 -22.58
CA LEU A 272 0.61 -4.33 -21.23
C LEU A 272 1.11 -5.77 -21.05
N THR A 273 1.02 -6.61 -22.08
CA THR A 273 1.54 -7.98 -22.03
C THR A 273 3.05 -7.96 -21.83
N GLU A 274 3.78 -7.21 -22.67
CA GLU A 274 5.23 -7.02 -22.51
C GLU A 274 5.59 -6.47 -21.12
N PHE A 275 4.79 -5.54 -20.60
CA PHE A 275 4.97 -4.97 -19.27
C PHE A 275 4.78 -6.01 -18.16
N TYR A 276 3.79 -6.90 -18.26
CA TYR A 276 3.55 -7.94 -17.26
C TYR A 276 4.64 -9.01 -17.24
N PHE A 277 5.25 -9.35 -18.37
CA PHE A 277 6.41 -10.26 -18.38
C PHE A 277 7.61 -9.75 -17.58
N GLN A 278 7.69 -8.45 -17.27
CA GLN A 278 8.71 -7.92 -16.35
C GLN A 278 8.50 -8.42 -14.91
N ALA A 279 7.29 -8.83 -14.51
CA ALA A 279 7.03 -9.38 -13.18
C ALA A 279 7.80 -10.68 -12.89
N VAL A 280 8.26 -11.39 -13.92
CA VAL A 280 9.02 -12.64 -13.78
C VAL A 280 10.51 -12.49 -14.13
N ALA A 281 10.96 -11.26 -14.45
CA ALA A 281 12.28 -11.05 -15.01
C ALA A 281 13.42 -11.26 -14.00
N ASP A 282 13.17 -10.95 -12.72
CA ASP A 282 14.20 -10.95 -11.68
C ASP A 282 14.13 -12.14 -10.71
N LEU A 283 13.19 -13.09 -10.91
CA LEU A 283 12.95 -14.20 -9.96
C LEU A 283 14.21 -15.04 -9.67
N GLU A 284 15.11 -15.16 -10.64
CA GLU A 284 16.35 -15.96 -10.54
C GLU A 284 17.62 -15.11 -10.34
N THR A 285 17.49 -13.80 -10.05
CA THR A 285 18.62 -12.87 -9.95
C THR A 285 18.63 -12.11 -8.63
N GLU A 286 19.82 -11.90 -8.03
CA GLU A 286 19.96 -11.24 -6.72
C GLU A 286 19.56 -9.76 -6.70
N GLU A 287 19.50 -9.11 -7.86
CA GLU A 287 19.24 -7.67 -7.98
C GLU A 287 18.08 -7.44 -8.94
N LEU A 288 16.96 -6.91 -8.41
CA LEU A 288 16.19 -5.81 -9.02
C LEU A 288 15.02 -5.37 -8.11
N LEU A 289 14.16 -6.29 -7.64
CA LEU A 289 13.00 -5.91 -6.78
C LEU A 289 12.79 -6.86 -5.59
N GLY A 290 13.02 -8.17 -5.73
CA GLY A 290 12.75 -9.14 -4.66
C GLY A 290 11.26 -9.15 -4.22
N PRO A 291 10.85 -9.99 -3.25
CA PRO A 291 9.51 -9.85 -2.70
C PRO A 291 9.41 -8.50 -1.98
N HIS A 292 8.33 -7.76 -2.24
CA HIS A 292 8.15 -6.47 -1.59
C HIS A 292 7.95 -6.65 -0.08
N ALA A 293 8.68 -5.83 0.67
CA ALA A 293 8.51 -5.63 2.10
C ALA A 293 8.24 -4.15 2.38
N PRO A 294 7.39 -3.81 3.37
CA PRO A 294 7.16 -2.43 3.74
C PRO A 294 8.46 -1.70 4.12
N PRO A 295 8.59 -0.39 3.86
CA PRO A 295 9.52 0.48 4.53
C PRO A 295 9.61 0.21 6.04
N TYR A 296 10.83 0.30 6.56
CA TYR A 296 11.19 0.01 7.95
C TYR A 296 10.92 -1.45 8.38
N TRP A 297 10.86 -2.38 7.42
CA TRP A 297 10.97 -3.80 7.69
C TRP A 297 12.34 -4.14 8.29
N ASP A 298 12.36 -5.03 9.28
CA ASP A 298 13.57 -5.39 10.01
C ASP A 298 14.61 -6.05 9.07
N GLU A 299 15.78 -5.42 8.94
CA GLU A 299 16.89 -5.95 8.14
C GLU A 299 17.41 -7.29 8.68
N ASP A 300 17.24 -7.55 9.99
CA ASP A 300 17.59 -8.83 10.61
C ASP A 300 16.61 -9.95 10.23
N ASP A 301 15.46 -9.63 9.62
CA ASP A 301 14.48 -10.58 9.08
C ASP A 301 14.44 -10.55 7.55
N ALA A 302 15.62 -10.68 6.94
CA ALA A 302 15.83 -10.62 5.50
C ALA A 302 14.99 -11.67 4.74
N LEU A 303 14.21 -11.20 3.78
CA LEU A 303 13.45 -12.04 2.87
C LEU A 303 14.35 -12.71 1.84
N THR A 304 13.93 -13.89 1.37
CA THR A 304 14.59 -14.57 0.25
C THR A 304 14.44 -13.73 -1.02
N ARG A 305 15.56 -13.20 -1.53
CA ARG A 305 15.60 -12.32 -2.72
C ARG A 305 15.89 -13.05 -4.03
N VAL A 306 16.20 -14.35 -3.96
CA VAL A 306 16.39 -15.21 -5.14
C VAL A 306 15.69 -16.52 -4.89
N ILE A 307 14.86 -16.93 -5.84
CA ILE A 307 14.19 -18.22 -5.80
C ILE A 307 14.67 -19.11 -6.93
N ASP A 308 14.62 -20.42 -6.70
CA ASP A 308 14.69 -21.40 -7.78
C ASP A 308 13.27 -21.53 -8.34
N VAL A 309 13.07 -21.10 -9.59
CA VAL A 309 11.76 -21.18 -10.22
C VAL A 309 11.52 -22.65 -10.59
N ASP A 310 10.41 -23.20 -10.11
CA ASP A 310 10.00 -24.57 -10.39
C ASP A 310 10.01 -24.82 -11.90
N THR A 311 10.49 -26.01 -12.29
CA THR A 311 10.71 -26.32 -13.71
C THR A 311 9.42 -26.24 -14.52
N ASP A 312 8.28 -26.65 -13.96
CA ASP A 312 7.00 -26.62 -14.65
C ASP A 312 6.49 -25.17 -14.76
N VAL A 313 6.65 -24.37 -13.71
CA VAL A 313 6.31 -22.93 -13.72
C VAL A 313 7.17 -22.19 -14.76
N LYS A 314 8.48 -22.42 -14.76
CA LYS A 314 9.41 -21.82 -15.71
C LYS A 314 9.08 -22.20 -17.15
N GLN A 315 8.73 -23.48 -17.37
CA GLN A 315 8.30 -23.95 -18.67
C GLN A 315 7.01 -23.26 -19.11
N ARG A 316 6.03 -23.09 -18.20
CA ARG A 316 4.77 -22.40 -18.51
C ARG A 316 4.99 -20.93 -18.85
N ILE A 317 5.84 -20.21 -18.10
CA ILE A 317 6.23 -18.82 -18.41
C ILE A 317 6.81 -18.74 -19.83
N ARG A 318 7.67 -19.69 -20.22
CA ARG A 318 8.24 -19.73 -21.57
C ARG A 318 7.19 -19.95 -22.64
N GLU A 319 6.27 -20.89 -22.42
CA GLU A 319 5.17 -21.17 -23.35
C GLU A 319 4.29 -19.94 -23.54
N LEU A 320 3.90 -19.28 -22.45
CA LEU A 320 3.14 -18.03 -22.51
C LEU A 320 3.88 -16.96 -23.31
N ALA A 321 5.19 -16.78 -23.09
CA ALA A 321 5.98 -15.79 -23.81
C ALA A 321 6.10 -16.07 -25.33
N TYR A 322 5.97 -17.33 -25.74
CA TYR A 322 5.87 -17.72 -27.15
C TYR A 322 4.44 -17.52 -27.69
N GLU A 323 3.42 -17.89 -26.91
CA GLU A 323 2.00 -17.78 -27.28
C GLU A 323 1.57 -16.32 -27.47
N THR A 324 2.08 -15.41 -26.64
CA THR A 324 1.78 -13.97 -26.68
C THR A 324 2.69 -13.17 -27.61
N GLY A 325 3.70 -13.80 -28.23
CA GLY A 325 4.61 -13.13 -29.17
C GLY A 325 5.66 -12.23 -28.52
N VAL A 326 5.71 -12.10 -27.19
CA VAL A 326 6.69 -11.26 -26.47
C VAL A 326 8.14 -11.63 -26.83
N THR A 327 8.39 -12.91 -27.11
CA THR A 327 9.70 -13.45 -27.47
C THR A 327 10.16 -13.15 -28.90
N GLU A 328 9.31 -12.67 -29.82
CA GLU A 328 9.66 -12.41 -31.24
C GLU A 328 10.84 -11.46 -31.42
N SER A 329 11.15 -10.74 -30.35
CA SER A 329 12.03 -9.61 -30.30
C SER A 329 13.25 -9.83 -29.39
N LEU A 330 13.31 -10.98 -28.72
CA LEU A 330 14.42 -11.42 -27.90
C LEU A 330 15.38 -12.30 -28.72
N SER A 331 16.59 -12.54 -28.20
CA SER A 331 17.53 -13.48 -28.83
C SER A 331 17.03 -14.92 -28.71
N ASN A 332 17.55 -15.84 -29.53
CA ASN A 332 17.15 -17.26 -29.48
C ASN A 332 17.56 -17.97 -28.17
N ASP A 333 18.48 -17.39 -27.40
CA ASP A 333 19.05 -17.91 -26.15
C ASP A 333 18.59 -17.11 -24.92
N TRP A 334 17.43 -16.45 -25.03
CA TRP A 334 16.87 -15.59 -23.99
C TRP A 334 16.61 -16.30 -22.66
N THR A 335 16.71 -15.51 -21.60
CA THR A 335 16.46 -15.85 -20.20
C THR A 335 15.35 -14.95 -19.65
N LEU A 336 14.78 -15.29 -18.49
CA LEU A 336 13.72 -14.46 -17.88
C LEU A 336 14.18 -13.00 -17.69
N GLN A 337 15.45 -12.79 -17.35
CA GLN A 337 16.05 -11.47 -17.17
C GLN A 337 15.96 -10.58 -18.42
N ASP A 338 15.89 -11.16 -19.62
CA ASP A 338 15.78 -10.40 -20.86
C ASP A 338 14.43 -9.67 -20.99
N PHE A 339 13.40 -10.04 -20.21
CA PHE A 339 12.12 -9.34 -20.18
C PHE A 339 12.22 -7.90 -19.64
N GLU A 340 13.23 -7.56 -18.84
CA GLU A 340 13.47 -6.15 -18.43
C GLU A 340 13.80 -5.24 -19.61
N GLN A 341 14.39 -5.79 -20.67
CA GLN A 341 14.81 -5.01 -21.84
C GLN A 341 13.61 -4.55 -22.70
N LEU A 342 12.41 -5.07 -22.43
CA LEU A 342 11.19 -4.69 -23.14
C LEU A 342 10.79 -3.22 -22.90
N ARG A 343 11.29 -2.56 -21.83
CA ARG A 343 11.03 -1.13 -21.55
C ARG A 343 11.57 -0.13 -22.58
N PHE A 344 12.55 -0.51 -23.39
CA PHE A 344 13.37 0.47 -24.14
C PHE A 344 12.98 0.64 -25.62
N ARG A 345 11.73 0.37 -25.99
CA ARG A 345 11.25 0.58 -27.36
C ARG A 345 10.80 2.02 -27.56
N SER A 346 11.59 2.80 -28.30
CA SER A 346 11.06 3.96 -29.01
C SER A 346 10.24 3.44 -30.20
N LEU A 347 8.98 3.87 -30.29
CA LEU A 347 8.20 3.82 -31.53
C LEU A 347 8.94 4.49 -32.69
#